data_AF-A0A2V8LA49-F1
#
_entry.id   AF-A0A2V8LA49-F1
#
_cell.length_a   1.000
_cell.length_b   1.000
_cell.length_c   1.000
_cell.angle_alpha   90.00
_cell.angle_beta   90.00
_cell.angle_gamma   90.00
#
_symmetry.space_group_name_H-M   'P 1'
#
loop_
_entity.id
_entity.type
_entity.pdbx_description
1 polymer ?
#
loop_
_entity_poly.entity_id
_entity_poly.type
_entity_poly.pdbx_seq_one_letter_code
_entity_poly.pdbx_strand_id
1 'polypeptide(L)'
;LFVTHIDPARRLLILEDVAPTSIVYGQRNEQWWRSNFKELASLRRGWRDYAEQFNKEIESSNITAGGGIEDARLVLDFARRQALEAERLLDQLNRRAVQYLVPMNWREY
;
A
#
# COMPACT_ATOMS: atom_id res chain seq x y z
N LEU A 1 -12.31 20.78 5.19
CA LEU A 1 -13.53 20.04 4.75
C LEU A 1 -14.59 21.11 4.58
N PHE A 2 -15.19 21.23 3.40
CA PHE A 2 -16.23 22.24 3.16
C PHE A 2 -17.58 21.69 3.59
N VAL A 3 -18.35 22.51 4.29
CA VAL A 3 -19.77 22.24 4.48
C VAL A 3 -20.51 22.96 3.37
N THR A 4 -21.26 22.20 2.59
CA THR A 4 -22.09 22.74 1.51
C THR A 4 -23.44 23.10 2.07
N HIS A 5 -23.81 24.39 2.00
CA HIS A 5 -25.17 24.84 2.26
C HIS A 5 -25.77 25.44 1.00
N ILE A 6 -27.02 25.09 0.72
CA ILE A 6 -27.77 25.67 -0.39
C ILE A 6 -28.71 26.70 0.22
N ASP A 7 -28.56 27.96 -0.17
CA ASP A 7 -29.56 29.00 0.10
C ASP A 7 -30.53 29.06 -1.10
N PRO A 8 -31.72 28.44 -0.99
CA PRO A 8 -32.67 28.40 -2.09
C PRO A 8 -33.33 29.76 -2.36
N ALA A 9 -33.38 30.67 -1.38
CA ALA A 9 -33.98 31.99 -1.55
C ALA A 9 -33.09 32.90 -2.42
N ARG A 10 -31.77 32.72 -2.32
CA ARG A 10 -30.79 33.46 -3.12
C ARG A 10 -30.24 32.68 -4.32
N ARG A 11 -30.60 31.39 -4.44
CA ARG A 11 -30.08 30.43 -5.44
C ARG A 11 -28.55 30.35 -5.43
N LEU A 12 -27.95 30.39 -4.24
CA LEU A 12 -26.51 30.33 -4.06
C LEU A 12 -26.11 29.03 -3.38
N LEU A 13 -25.00 28.47 -3.84
CA LEU A 13 -24.32 27.36 -3.19
C LEU A 13 -23.14 27.96 -2.40
N ILE A 14 -23.25 27.89 -1.08
CA ILE A 14 -22.27 28.48 -0.16
C ILE A 14 -21.33 27.36 0.28
N LEU A 15 -20.04 27.56 0.03
CA LEU A 15 -18.96 26.70 0.48
C LEU A 15 -18.29 27.39 1.67
N GLU A 16 -18.58 26.92 2.87
CA GLU A 16 -17.93 27.44 4.07
C GLU A 16 -16.71 26.58 4.40
N ASP A 17 -15.55 27.22 4.51
CA ASP A 17 -14.32 26.57 4.95
C ASP A 17 -14.37 26.46 6.49
N VAL A 18 -14.87 25.32 6.97
CA VAL A 18 -14.99 25.08 8.39
C VAL A 18 -13.62 24.61 8.90
N ALA A 19 -12.99 25.46 9.72
CA ALA A 19 -11.86 25.04 10.53
C ALA A 19 -12.32 23.86 11.41
N PRO A 20 -11.71 22.68 11.26
CA PRO A 20 -12.22 21.48 11.88
C PRO A 20 -12.10 21.56 13.40
N THR A 21 -13.21 21.48 14.11
CA THR A 21 -13.26 21.62 15.58
C THR A 21 -12.72 20.39 16.33
N SER A 22 -12.29 19.35 15.61
CA SER A 22 -11.48 18.23 16.11
C SER A 22 -11.24 17.25 14.93
N ILE A 23 -10.24 17.49 14.08
CA ILE A 23 -9.72 16.38 13.26
C ILE A 23 -8.67 15.65 14.09
N VAL A 24 -9.00 14.47 14.59
CA VAL A 24 -7.96 13.53 15.01
C VAL A 24 -7.42 12.87 13.74
N TYR A 25 -6.45 13.51 13.08
CA TYR A 25 -5.83 12.94 11.88
C TYR A 25 -5.13 11.63 12.26
N GLY A 26 -5.39 10.58 11.51
CA GLY A 26 -4.46 9.46 11.34
C GLY A 26 -4.07 8.61 12.55
N GLN A 27 -4.54 8.84 13.79
CA GLN A 27 -4.10 8.15 15.05
C GLN A 27 -2.57 8.12 15.31
N ARG A 28 -1.78 8.53 14.32
CA ARG A 28 -0.35 8.35 14.09
C ARG A 28 0.12 9.58 13.32
N ASN A 29 1.38 9.96 13.49
CA ASN A 29 1.96 11.14 12.84
C ASN A 29 2.37 10.85 11.38
N GLU A 30 2.74 11.92 10.66
CA GLU A 30 3.23 11.86 9.26
C GLU A 30 4.35 10.84 9.07
N GLN A 31 5.34 10.89 9.96
CA GLN A 31 6.51 10.01 9.88
C GLN A 31 6.09 8.54 9.90
N TRP A 32 5.17 8.16 10.79
CA TRP A 32 4.68 6.79 10.86
C TRP A 32 4.02 6.35 9.54
N TRP A 33 3.14 7.18 8.97
CA TRP A 33 2.47 6.86 7.71
C TRP A 33 3.46 6.70 6.56
N ARG A 34 4.34 7.69 6.36
CA ARG A 34 5.35 7.67 5.30
C ARG A 34 6.27 6.46 5.42
N SER A 35 6.76 6.18 6.63
CA SER A 35 7.65 5.05 6.88
C SER A 35 6.98 3.72 6.54
N ASN A 36 5.73 3.51 6.97
CA ASN A 36 5.02 2.25 6.72
C ASN A 36 4.67 2.06 5.22
N PHE A 37 4.22 3.12 4.54
CA PHE A 37 3.96 3.07 3.11
C PHE A 37 5.24 2.74 2.32
N LYS A 38 6.34 3.44 2.63
CA LYS A 38 7.64 3.19 1.99
C LYS A 38 8.18 1.79 2.27
N GLU A 39 8.08 1.33 3.52
CA GLU A 39 8.56 0.01 3.92
C GLU A 39 7.78 -1.11 3.23
N LEU A 40 6.44 -1.10 3.29
CA LEU A 40 5.64 -2.14 2.66
C LEU A 40 5.77 -2.11 1.13
N ALA A 41 5.93 -0.93 0.52
CA ALA A 41 6.23 -0.80 -0.90
C ALA A 41 7.58 -1.38 -1.29
N SER A 42 8.60 -1.11 -0.46
CA SER A 42 9.94 -1.68 -0.63
C SER A 42 9.91 -3.21 -0.48
N LEU A 43 9.17 -3.75 0.50
CA LEU A 43 9.01 -5.19 0.70
C LEU A 43 8.30 -5.84 -0.48
N ARG A 44 7.18 -5.26 -0.94
CA ARG A 44 6.45 -5.75 -2.11
C ARG A 44 7.36 -5.81 -3.34
N ARG A 45 8.11 -4.73 -3.60
CA ARG A 45 9.06 -4.69 -4.72
C ARG A 45 10.17 -5.71 -4.55
N GLY A 46 10.84 -5.72 -3.40
CA GLY A 46 11.96 -6.63 -3.12
C GLY A 46 11.58 -8.10 -3.25
N TRP A 47 10.41 -8.51 -2.76
CA TRP A 47 9.92 -9.89 -2.93
C TRP A 47 9.54 -10.22 -4.37
N ARG A 48 8.97 -9.27 -5.12
CA ARG A 48 8.68 -9.46 -6.56
C ARG A 48 9.95 -9.62 -7.36
N ASP A 49 10.92 -8.72 -7.16
CA ASP A 49 12.19 -8.73 -7.87
C ASP A 49 12.98 -10.01 -7.56
N TYR A 50 13.02 -10.40 -6.27
CA TYR A 50 13.63 -11.66 -5.85
C TYR A 50 12.95 -12.88 -6.50
N ALA A 51 11.61 -12.95 -6.47
CA ALA A 51 10.89 -14.06 -7.08
C ALA A 51 11.12 -14.12 -8.61
N GLU A 52 11.16 -12.98 -9.28
CA GLU A 52 11.42 -12.92 -10.73
C GLU A 52 12.84 -13.37 -11.06
N GLN A 53 13.84 -12.84 -10.34
CA GLN A 53 15.24 -13.22 -10.52
C GLN A 53 15.46 -14.70 -10.24
N PHE A 54 14.93 -15.21 -9.13
CA PHE A 54 15.07 -16.60 -8.74
C PHE A 54 14.36 -17.55 -9.72
N ASN A 55 13.20 -17.15 -10.28
CA ASN A 55 12.55 -17.91 -11.33
C ASN A 55 13.42 -18.02 -12.59
N LYS A 56 14.09 -16.93 -13.00
CA LYS A 56 15.04 -16.94 -14.14
C LYS A 56 16.23 -17.86 -13.86
N GLU A 57 16.73 -17.89 -12.63
CA GLU A 57 17.82 -18.81 -12.22
C GLU A 57 17.38 -20.26 -12.30
N ILE A 58 16.17 -20.59 -11.82
CA ILE A 58 15.58 -21.92 -11.94
C ILE A 58 15.45 -22.32 -13.41
N GLU A 59 14.87 -21.45 -14.25
CA GLU A 59 14.66 -21.70 -15.68
C GLU A 59 15.99 -21.90 -16.44
N SER A 60 17.04 -21.18 -16.06
CA SER A 60 18.36 -21.30 -16.71
C SER A 60 19.20 -22.50 -16.24
N SER A 61 18.85 -23.12 -15.10
CA SER A 61 19.64 -24.20 -14.50
C SER A 61 19.59 -25.55 -15.24
N ASN A 62 18.75 -25.72 -16.27
CA ASN A 62 18.51 -26.98 -17.00
C ASN A 62 18.10 -28.19 -16.12
N ILE A 63 17.87 -27.99 -14.81
CA ILE A 63 17.43 -29.03 -13.88
C ILE A 63 15.90 -29.08 -13.92
N THR A 64 15.34 -30.14 -14.51
CA THR A 64 13.89 -30.28 -14.72
C THR A 64 13.21 -31.21 -13.71
N ALA A 65 13.97 -31.98 -12.93
CA ALA A 65 13.46 -32.91 -11.92
C ALA A 65 14.52 -33.25 -10.84
N GLY A 66 14.07 -33.59 -9.63
CA GLY A 66 14.90 -33.99 -8.48
C GLY A 66 14.64 -33.13 -7.23
N GLY A 67 14.96 -33.61 -6.02
CA GLY A 67 14.60 -32.93 -4.76
C GLY A 67 15.01 -31.46 -4.67
N GLY A 68 16.14 -31.08 -5.28
CA GLY A 68 16.58 -29.67 -5.33
C GLY A 68 15.68 -28.74 -6.14
N ILE A 69 14.99 -29.23 -7.19
CA ILE A 69 14.04 -28.39 -7.96
C ILE A 69 12.73 -28.18 -7.20
N GLU A 70 12.32 -29.16 -6.39
CA GLU A 70 11.13 -29.07 -5.55
C GLU A 70 11.36 -28.06 -4.42
N ASP A 71 12.51 -28.12 -3.76
CA ASP A 71 12.93 -27.13 -2.75
C ASP A 71 13.01 -25.72 -3.33
N ALA A 72 13.60 -25.56 -4.52
CA ALA A 72 13.65 -24.26 -5.21
C ALA A 72 12.25 -23.73 -5.54
N ARG A 73 11.32 -24.58 -5.99
CA ARG A 73 9.93 -24.19 -6.23
C ARG A 73 9.22 -23.76 -4.94
N LEU A 74 9.46 -24.43 -3.82
CA LEU A 74 8.91 -24.03 -2.52
C LEU A 74 9.38 -22.64 -2.09
N VAL A 75 10.66 -22.32 -2.29
CA VAL A 75 11.23 -21.00 -2.01
C VAL A 75 10.64 -19.94 -2.94
N LEU A 76 10.50 -20.23 -4.23
CA LEU A 76 9.89 -19.34 -5.20
C LEU A 76 8.43 -19.02 -4.83
N ASP A 77 7.64 -20.04 -4.48
CA ASP A 77 6.25 -19.86 -4.07
C ASP A 77 6.15 -19.09 -2.76
N PHE A 78 7.09 -19.29 -1.83
CA PHE A 78 7.17 -18.48 -0.63
C PHE A 78 7.40 -17.00 -0.96
N ALA A 79 8.38 -16.68 -1.80
CA ALA A 79 8.67 -15.31 -2.22
C ALA A 79 7.46 -14.64 -2.89
N ARG A 80 6.77 -15.35 -3.78
CA ARG A 80 5.53 -14.87 -4.42
C ARG A 80 4.43 -14.58 -3.39
N ARG A 81 4.25 -15.45 -2.40
CA ARG A 81 3.30 -15.23 -1.29
C ARG A 81 3.68 -14.01 -0.45
N GLN A 82 4.96 -13.79 -0.17
CA GLN A 82 5.41 -12.60 0.58
C GLN A 82 5.15 -11.30 -0.18
N ALA A 83 5.36 -11.30 -1.50
CA ALA A 83 5.00 -10.16 -2.35
C ALA A 83 3.51 -9.82 -2.30
N LEU A 84 2.65 -10.84 -2.37
CA LEU A 84 1.19 -10.69 -2.26
C LEU A 84 0.75 -10.21 -0.88
N GLU A 85 1.37 -10.71 0.19
CA GLU A 85 1.04 -10.26 1.55
C GLU A 85 1.45 -8.79 1.76
N ALA A 86 2.62 -8.37 1.26
CA ALA A 86 3.03 -6.97 1.30
C ALA A 86 2.05 -6.05 0.53
N GLU A 87 1.55 -6.50 -0.63
CA GLU A 87 0.51 -5.80 -1.39
C GLU A 87 -0.81 -5.72 -0.62
N ARG A 88 -1.24 -6.83 -0.01
CA ARG A 88 -2.45 -6.88 0.83
C ARG A 88 -2.36 -5.92 2.01
N LEU A 89 -1.19 -5.84 2.65
CA LEU A 89 -0.94 -4.92 3.76
C LEU A 89 -0.92 -3.46 3.30
N LEU A 90 -0.33 -3.15 2.13
CA LEU A 90 -0.40 -1.82 1.52
C LEU A 90 -1.84 -1.39 1.26
N ASP A 91 -2.67 -2.28 0.70
CA ASP A 91 -4.08 -1.99 0.43
C ASP A 91 -4.86 -1.74 1.71
N GLN A 92 -4.60 -2.51 2.77
CA GLN A 92 -5.19 -2.26 4.08
C GLN A 92 -4.75 -0.92 4.67
N LEU A 93 -3.46 -0.60 4.55
CA LEU A 93 -2.91 0.67 5.01
C LEU A 93 -3.57 1.84 4.24
N ASN A 94 -3.73 1.71 2.93
CA ASN A 94 -4.38 2.72 2.10
C ASN A 94 -5.87 2.90 2.45
N ARG A 95 -6.61 1.81 2.67
CA ARG A 95 -8.02 1.88 3.15
C ARG A 95 -8.12 2.63 4.47
N ARG A 96 -7.24 2.35 5.43
CA ARG A 96 -7.17 3.08 6.70
C ARG A 96 -6.78 4.55 6.50
N ALA A 97 -5.82 4.82 5.63
CA ALA A 97 -5.40 6.17 5.32
C ALA A 97 -6.57 7.02 4.76
N VAL A 98 -7.41 6.43 3.89
CA VAL A 98 -8.67 7.05 3.42
C VAL A 98 -9.63 7.33 4.57
N GLN A 99 -9.88 6.34 5.44
CA GLN A 99 -10.79 6.49 6.59
C GLN A 99 -10.37 7.63 7.54
N TYR A 100 -9.06 7.80 7.76
CA TYR A 100 -8.52 8.84 8.62
C TYR A 100 -8.15 10.14 7.89
N LEU A 101 -8.59 10.29 6.63
CA LEU A 101 -8.34 11.48 5.81
C LEU A 101 -6.84 11.87 5.73
N VAL A 102 -5.95 10.87 5.74
CA VAL A 102 -4.50 11.09 5.70
C VAL A 102 -4.11 11.80 4.38
N PRO A 103 -3.31 12.87 4.39
CA PRO A 103 -2.89 13.55 3.16
C PRO A 103 -2.24 12.62 2.14
N MET A 104 -2.50 12.83 0.84
CA MET A 104 -2.00 11.95 -0.23
C MET A 104 -0.46 11.94 -0.29
N ASN A 105 0.16 13.11 -0.09
CA ASN A 105 1.63 13.25 -0.06
C ASN A 105 2.29 12.46 1.08
N TRP A 106 1.56 12.02 2.11
CA TRP A 106 2.08 11.13 3.17
C TRP A 106 2.04 9.64 2.76
N ARG A 107 1.32 9.31 1.70
CA ARG A 107 1.09 7.95 1.21
C ARG A 107 1.97 7.58 0.00
N GLU A 108 2.70 8.54 -0.55
CA GLU A 108 3.53 8.38 -1.74
C GLU A 108 4.80 7.56 -1.45
N TYR A 109 5.13 6.63 -2.36
CA TYR A 109 6.29 5.72 -2.32
C TYR A 109 6.75 5.27 -3.71
#